data_AF-A0A2E5UHH7-F1
#
_entry.id   AF-A0A2E5UHH7-F1
#
_cell.length_a   1.000
_cell.length_b   1.000
_cell.length_c   1.000
_cell.angle_alpha   90.00
_cell.angle_beta   90.00
_cell.angle_gamma   90.00
#
_symmetry.space_group_name_H-M   'P 1'
#
loop_
_entity.id
_entity.type
_entity.pdbx_description
1 polymer ?
#
loop_
_entity_poly.entity_id
_entity_poly.type
_entity_poly.pdbx_seq_one_letter_code
_entity_poly.pdbx_strand_id
1 'polypeptide(L)'
;DLLVNQEDNAWPNTFRQSWLIPAVEHIQASRYRREAMQKMYQWMNDSFDGFLTPGYSNLLLIANNTGQPATVQRTGMLNGKPLATTIIGRLFDESTILRMSMALEAELKVSTIRPPISSS
;
A
#
# COMPACT_ATOMS: atom_id res chain seq x y z
N ASP A 1 -1.47 37.12 -6.01
CA ASP A 1 -0.77 36.01 -5.34
C ASP A 1 -1.81 35.02 -4.87
N LEU A 2 -2.15 34.02 -5.69
CA LEU A 2 -3.27 33.10 -5.46
C LEU A 2 -2.73 31.71 -5.13
N LEU A 3 -3.39 31.00 -4.20
CA LEU A 3 -3.02 29.65 -3.79
C LEU A 3 -3.11 28.69 -4.99
N VAL A 4 -1.97 28.08 -5.33
CA VAL A 4 -1.70 27.44 -6.64
C VAL A 4 -2.34 26.05 -6.82
N ASN A 5 -2.87 25.44 -5.77
CA ASN A 5 -3.57 24.14 -5.87
C ASN A 5 -4.62 23.98 -4.76
N GLN A 6 -5.91 23.93 -5.14
CA GLN A 6 -7.06 23.89 -4.23
C GLN A 6 -8.06 22.76 -4.57
N GLU A 7 -7.70 21.80 -5.42
CA GLU A 7 -8.55 20.65 -5.71
C GLU A 7 -8.86 19.84 -4.44
N ASP A 8 -9.98 19.10 -4.40
CA ASP A 8 -10.48 18.43 -3.19
C ASP A 8 -9.42 17.53 -2.52
N ASN A 9 -8.58 16.87 -3.30
CA ASN A 9 -7.52 15.97 -2.84
C ASN A 9 -6.14 16.65 -2.71
N ALA A 10 -6.06 17.97 -2.87
CA ALA A 10 -4.81 18.70 -2.81
C ALA A 10 -4.21 18.62 -1.40
N TRP A 11 -2.93 18.25 -1.30
CA TRP A 11 -2.23 18.14 -0.02
C TRP A 11 -2.34 19.38 0.90
N PRO A 12 -2.43 20.64 0.41
CA PRO A 12 -2.64 21.80 1.29
C PRO A 12 -3.98 21.76 2.04
N ASN A 13 -5.02 21.16 1.45
CA ASN A 13 -6.32 20.95 2.11
C ASN A 13 -6.18 19.97 3.28
N THR A 14 -5.46 18.86 3.08
CA THR A 14 -5.17 17.89 4.14
C THR A 14 -4.41 18.53 5.30
N PHE A 15 -3.43 19.39 5.00
CA PHE A 15 -2.72 20.13 6.05
C PHE A 15 -3.65 21.05 6.81
N ARG A 16 -4.46 21.89 6.15
CA ARG A 16 -5.41 22.77 6.87
C ARG A 16 -6.37 21.99 7.77
N GLN A 17 -6.87 20.85 7.30
CA GLN A 17 -7.74 19.98 8.09
C GLN A 17 -7.02 19.40 9.31
N SER A 18 -5.73 19.07 9.23
CA SER A 18 -5.00 18.46 10.36
C SER A 18 -4.84 19.40 11.55
N TRP A 19 -4.75 20.72 11.33
CA TRP A 19 -4.73 21.73 12.41
C TRP A 19 -6.00 21.74 13.26
N LEU A 20 -7.12 21.24 12.71
CA LEU A 20 -8.41 21.21 13.39
C LEU A 20 -8.65 19.89 14.14
N ILE A 21 -7.72 18.93 14.08
CA ILE A 21 -7.84 17.63 14.78
C ILE A 21 -7.39 17.82 16.24
N PRO A 22 -8.29 17.65 17.24
CA PRO A 22 -7.91 17.75 18.64
C PRO A 22 -6.96 16.64 19.08
N ALA A 23 -6.13 16.91 20.09
CA ALA A 23 -5.21 15.91 20.65
C ALA A 23 -5.92 14.67 21.20
N VAL A 24 -7.13 14.84 21.78
CA VAL A 24 -7.95 13.71 22.26
C VAL A 24 -8.39 12.80 21.13
N GLU A 25 -8.83 13.35 20.00
CA GLU A 25 -9.23 12.56 18.82
C GLU A 25 -8.04 11.78 18.25
N HIS A 26 -6.86 12.38 18.21
CA HIS A 26 -5.65 11.68 17.79
C HIS A 26 -5.30 10.49 18.71
N ILE A 27 -5.48 10.63 20.03
CA ILE A 27 -5.30 9.54 20.99
C ILE A 27 -6.35 8.45 20.76
N GLN A 28 -7.62 8.82 20.56
CA GLN A 28 -8.69 7.85 20.30
C GLN A 28 -8.46 7.09 19.00
N ALA A 29 -8.06 7.77 17.93
CA ALA A 29 -7.65 7.13 16.67
C ALA A 29 -6.49 6.15 16.88
N SER A 30 -5.52 6.49 17.74
CA SER A 30 -4.40 5.60 18.09
C SER A 30 -4.85 4.34 18.85
N ARG A 31 -5.88 4.45 19.72
CA ARG A 31 -6.49 3.30 20.40
C ARG A 31 -7.20 2.38 19.41
N TYR A 32 -7.97 2.96 18.48
CA TYR A 32 -8.63 2.20 17.42
C TYR A 32 -7.61 1.50 16.52
N ARG A 33 -6.51 2.20 16.16
CA ARG A 33 -5.39 1.60 15.42
C ARG A 33 -4.81 0.38 16.15
N ARG A 34 -4.63 0.45 17.47
CA ARG A 34 -4.16 -0.70 18.27
C ARG A 34 -5.12 -1.89 18.19
N GLU A 35 -6.43 -1.65 18.25
CA GLU A 35 -7.44 -2.71 18.10
C GLU A 35 -7.35 -3.36 16.71
N ALA A 36 -7.24 -2.54 15.65
CA ALA A 36 -7.04 -3.02 14.29
C ALA A 36 -5.76 -3.86 14.15
N MET A 37 -4.64 -3.43 14.78
CA MET A 37 -3.39 -4.20 14.81
C MET A 37 -3.58 -5.59 15.41
N GLN A 38 -4.30 -5.70 16.53
CA GLN A 38 -4.55 -6.98 17.19
C GLN A 38 -5.40 -7.92 16.33
N LYS A 39 -6.48 -7.40 15.74
CA LYS A 39 -7.34 -8.16 14.83
C LYS A 39 -6.60 -8.63 13.59
N MET A 40 -5.80 -7.75 12.98
CA MET A 40 -5.00 -8.08 11.80
C MET A 40 -3.93 -9.13 12.13
N TYR A 41 -3.26 -9.01 13.28
CA TYR A 41 -2.27 -10.00 13.72
C TYR A 41 -2.89 -11.39 13.90
N GLN A 42 -4.03 -11.49 14.58
CA GLN A 42 -4.75 -12.77 14.74
C GLN A 42 -5.16 -13.33 13.38
N TRP A 43 -5.85 -12.53 12.57
CA TRP A 43 -6.36 -12.97 11.28
C TRP A 43 -5.27 -13.49 10.34
N MET A 44 -4.14 -12.77 10.22
CA MET A 44 -3.03 -13.20 9.36
C MET A 44 -2.29 -14.42 9.89
N ASN A 45 -2.14 -14.59 11.20
CA ASN A 45 -1.44 -15.76 11.73
C ASN A 45 -2.30 -17.04 11.66
N ASP A 46 -3.62 -16.90 11.74
CA ASP A 46 -4.52 -18.06 11.76
C ASP A 46 -4.91 -18.56 10.36
N SER A 47 -4.90 -17.68 9.34
CA SER A 47 -5.60 -17.97 8.08
C SER A 47 -4.71 -18.14 6.83
N PHE A 48 -3.59 -17.43 6.70
CA PHE A 48 -2.77 -17.45 5.46
C PHE A 48 -1.39 -16.80 5.64
N ASP A 49 -0.42 -17.13 4.78
CA ASP A 49 0.95 -16.60 4.86
C ASP A 49 1.13 -15.20 4.23
N GLY A 50 0.16 -14.79 3.42
CA GLY A 50 0.05 -13.48 2.82
C GLY A 50 -1.15 -13.44 1.87
N PHE A 51 -1.47 -12.27 1.36
CA PHE A 51 -2.51 -12.12 0.35
C PHE A 51 -2.08 -11.20 -0.79
N LEU A 52 -2.65 -11.48 -1.96
CA LEU A 52 -2.41 -10.77 -3.20
C LEU A 52 -3.55 -9.76 -3.45
N THR A 53 -3.23 -8.52 -3.76
CA THR A 53 -4.22 -7.48 -3.98
C THR A 53 -3.85 -6.58 -5.17
N PRO A 54 -4.82 -6.05 -5.94
CA PRO A 54 -4.52 -5.04 -6.96
C PRO A 54 -3.83 -3.82 -6.33
N GLY A 55 -3.01 -3.12 -7.13
CA GLY A 55 -2.46 -1.83 -6.72
C GLY A 55 -3.56 -0.86 -6.26
N TYR A 56 -3.26 -0.06 -5.23
CA TYR A 56 -4.18 0.93 -4.65
C TYR A 56 -5.48 0.38 -4.03
N SER A 57 -5.48 -0.87 -3.60
CA SER A 57 -6.57 -1.46 -2.80
C SER A 57 -6.81 -0.74 -1.47
N ASN A 58 -8.05 -0.80 -0.95
CA ASN A 58 -8.42 -0.34 0.39
C ASN A 58 -7.59 -0.97 1.52
N LEU A 59 -6.97 -2.13 1.24
CA LEU A 59 -6.05 -2.80 2.17
C LEU A 59 -4.79 -1.97 2.44
N LEU A 60 -4.44 -1.01 1.58
CA LEU A 60 -3.33 -0.09 1.81
C LEU A 60 -3.52 0.73 3.09
N LEU A 61 -4.74 1.21 3.36
CA LEU A 61 -5.03 1.97 4.57
C LEU A 61 -4.81 1.11 5.82
N ILE A 62 -5.29 -0.13 5.79
CA ILE A 62 -5.17 -1.07 6.90
C ILE A 62 -3.69 -1.43 7.10
N ALA A 63 -3.03 -1.94 6.06
CA ALA A 63 -1.64 -2.40 6.14
C ALA A 63 -0.66 -1.30 6.55
N ASN A 64 -0.84 -0.06 6.09
CA ASN A 64 -0.04 1.09 6.55
C ASN A 64 -0.29 1.41 8.03
N ASN A 65 -1.52 1.20 8.52
CA ASN A 65 -1.87 1.40 9.92
C ASN A 65 -1.49 0.22 10.82
N THR A 66 -1.31 -0.98 10.28
CA THR A 66 -0.98 -2.17 11.06
C THR A 66 0.46 -2.66 10.88
N GLY A 67 1.20 -2.10 9.93
CA GLY A 67 2.66 -2.23 9.78
C GLY A 67 3.12 -3.43 8.96
N GLN A 68 2.23 -4.09 8.23
CA GLN A 68 2.56 -5.30 7.46
C GLN A 68 3.59 -4.98 6.38
N PRO A 69 4.58 -5.88 6.17
CA PRO A 69 5.45 -5.76 5.03
C PRO A 69 4.66 -6.00 3.74
N ALA A 70 5.03 -5.25 2.71
CA ALA A 70 4.40 -5.34 1.40
C ALA A 70 5.44 -5.25 0.29
N THR A 71 5.19 -5.98 -0.80
CA THR A 71 5.99 -5.92 -2.03
C THR A 71 5.07 -5.63 -3.20
N VAL A 72 5.51 -4.79 -4.13
CA VAL A 72 4.73 -4.43 -5.32
C VAL A 72 5.40 -5.03 -6.55
N GLN A 73 4.68 -5.93 -7.22
CA GLN A 73 5.17 -6.65 -8.39
C GLN A 73 4.49 -6.15 -9.66
N ARG A 74 5.26 -6.09 -10.75
CA ARG A 74 4.72 -5.85 -12.09
C ARG A 74 4.17 -7.16 -12.62
N THR A 75 2.84 -7.27 -12.67
CA THR A 75 2.17 -8.52 -13.04
C THR A 75 1.66 -8.54 -14.47
N GLY A 76 1.65 -7.40 -15.16
CA GLY A 76 1.29 -7.36 -16.57
C GLY A 76 1.39 -5.97 -17.19
N MET A 77 0.88 -5.87 -18.41
CA MET A 77 0.73 -4.63 -19.16
C MET A 77 -0.70 -4.54 -19.67
N LEU A 78 -1.37 -3.42 -19.43
CA LEU A 78 -2.69 -3.12 -19.96
C LEU A 78 -2.61 -1.80 -20.73
N ASN A 79 -2.95 -1.84 -22.03
CA ASN A 79 -2.93 -0.66 -22.91
C ASN A 79 -1.60 0.11 -22.87
N GLY A 80 -0.47 -0.61 -22.87
CA GLY A 80 0.87 -0.02 -22.80
C GLY A 80 1.27 0.52 -21.42
N LYS A 81 0.42 0.39 -20.40
CA LYS A 81 0.71 0.80 -19.01
C LYS A 81 0.99 -0.42 -18.13
N PRO A 82 1.96 -0.35 -17.20
CA PRO A 82 2.22 -1.46 -16.28
C PRO A 82 1.05 -1.67 -15.31
N LEU A 83 0.67 -2.92 -15.11
CA LEU A 83 -0.23 -3.35 -14.05
C LEU A 83 0.61 -3.82 -12.85
N ALA A 84 0.26 -3.30 -11.68
CA ALA A 84 0.92 -3.63 -10.44
C ALA A 84 -0.01 -4.42 -9.51
N THR A 85 0.57 -5.38 -8.82
CA THR A 85 -0.08 -6.18 -7.79
C THR A 85 0.76 -6.13 -6.53
N THR A 86 0.13 -5.95 -5.39
CA THR A 86 0.78 -5.90 -4.09
C THR A 86 0.60 -7.23 -3.37
N ILE A 87 1.68 -7.75 -2.79
CA ILE A 87 1.65 -8.89 -1.87
C ILE A 87 1.90 -8.34 -0.47
N ILE A 88 1.00 -8.64 0.47
CA ILE A 88 1.11 -8.20 1.87
C ILE A 88 1.31 -9.43 2.75
N GLY A 89 2.34 -9.39 3.60
CA GLY A 89 2.78 -10.50 4.45
C GLY A 89 2.62 -10.25 5.93
N ARG A 90 2.94 -11.27 6.73
CA ARG A 90 2.92 -11.18 8.20
C ARG A 90 4.02 -10.24 8.70
N LEU A 91 3.78 -9.66 9.88
CA LEU A 91 4.79 -8.83 10.55
C LEU A 91 6.06 -9.64 10.80
N PHE A 92 7.21 -9.06 10.42
CA PHE A 92 8.55 -9.64 10.59
C PHE A 92 8.80 -10.95 9.82
N ASP A 93 8.01 -11.22 8.77
CA ASP A 93 8.22 -12.34 7.85
C ASP A 93 8.27 -11.88 6.39
N GLU A 94 9.15 -10.91 6.11
CA GLU A 94 9.41 -10.43 4.76
C GLU A 94 9.92 -11.54 3.84
N SER A 95 10.60 -12.54 4.41
CA SER A 95 11.24 -13.63 3.67
C SER A 95 10.23 -14.42 2.83
N THR A 96 9.04 -14.68 3.38
CA THR A 96 7.97 -15.42 2.71
C THR A 96 7.45 -14.67 1.50
N ILE A 97 7.10 -13.39 1.65
CA ILE A 97 6.55 -12.59 0.55
C ILE A 97 7.59 -12.21 -0.49
N LEU A 98 8.87 -12.11 -0.11
CA LEU A 98 9.98 -11.92 -1.07
C LEU A 98 10.18 -13.16 -1.94
N ARG A 99 10.11 -14.37 -1.38
CA ARG A 99 10.16 -15.62 -2.17
C ARG A 99 9.00 -15.72 -3.14
N MET A 100 7.78 -15.41 -2.69
CA MET A 100 6.60 -15.36 -3.57
C MET A 100 6.78 -14.32 -4.68
N SER A 101 7.28 -13.13 -4.35
CA SER A 101 7.58 -12.08 -5.31
C SER A 101 8.57 -12.52 -6.39
N MET A 102 9.68 -13.15 -5.98
CA MET A 102 10.70 -13.64 -6.90
C MET A 102 10.14 -14.71 -7.84
N ALA A 103 9.30 -15.62 -7.32
CA ALA A 103 8.63 -16.63 -8.14
C ALA A 103 7.69 -15.98 -9.16
N LEU A 104 6.88 -15.00 -8.74
CA LEU A 104 6.01 -14.25 -9.66
C LEU A 104 6.79 -13.50 -10.72
N GLU A 105 7.89 -12.84 -10.37
CA GLU A 105 8.73 -12.13 -11.34
C GLU A 105 9.35 -13.07 -12.37
N ALA A 106 9.86 -14.23 -11.93
CA ALA A 106 10.46 -15.25 -12.79
C ALA A 106 9.47 -15.82 -13.82
N GLU A 107 8.22 -16.03 -13.42
CA GLU A 107 7.16 -16.55 -14.27
C GLU A 107 6.61 -15.49 -15.23
N LEU A 108 6.31 -14.29 -14.74
CA LEU A 108 5.61 -13.28 -15.51
C LEU A 108 6.51 -12.52 -16.50
N LYS A 109 7.83 -12.46 -16.24
CA LYS A 109 8.86 -11.87 -17.13
C LYS A 109 8.61 -10.41 -17.56
N VAL A 110 7.68 -9.71 -16.90
CA VAL A 110 7.28 -8.32 -17.19
C VAL A 110 8.42 -7.34 -16.91
N SER A 111 9.33 -7.67 -15.99
CA SER A 111 10.47 -6.81 -15.61
C SER A 111 11.47 -6.54 -16.74
N THR A 112 11.43 -7.33 -17.81
CA THR A 112 12.25 -7.14 -19.02
C THR A 112 11.72 -6.05 -19.94
N ILE A 113 10.45 -5.66 -19.82
CA ILE A 113 9.84 -4.62 -20.63
C ILE A 113 10.47 -3.27 -20.28
N ARG A 114 10.78 -2.47 -21.30
CA ARG A 114 11.33 -1.12 -21.15
C ARG A 114 10.31 -0.11 -21.65
N PRO A 115 9.97 0.93 -20.86
CA PRO A 115 9.14 2.00 -21.38
C PRO A 115 9.92 2.75 -22.48
N PRO A 116 9.25 3.21 -23.54
CA PRO A 116 9.88 4.12 -24.48
C PRO A 116 10.30 5.38 -23.71
N ILE A 117 11.55 5.80 -23.84
CA ILE A 117 11.99 7.10 -23.37
C ILE A 117 11.29 8.11 -24.29
N SER A 118 10.47 9.00 -23.73
CA SER A 118 9.83 10.04 -24.54
C SER A 118 10.93 10.91 -25.14
N SER A 119 11.15 10.81 -26.45
CA SER A 119 11.81 11.88 -27.19
C SER A 119 10.85 13.06 -27.16
N SER A 120 11.18 14.05 -26.33
CA SER A 120 10.54 15.37 -26.36
C SER A 120 10.75 16.03 -27.72
#